data_AF-A0A3D5GMU2-F1
#
_entry.id   AF-A0A3D5GMU2-F1
#
_cell.length_a   1.000
_cell.length_b   1.000
_cell.length_c   1.000
_cell.angle_alpha   90.00
_cell.angle_beta   90.00
_cell.angle_gamma   90.00
#
_symmetry.space_group_name_H-M   'P 1'
#
loop_
_entity.id
_entity.type
_entity.pdbx_description
1 polymer ?
#
loop_
_entity_poly.entity_id
_entity_poly.type
_entity_poly.pdbx_seq_one_letter_code
_entity_poly.pdbx_strand_id
1 'polypeptide(L)'
;HVAMLARVGLISDADAGAIELALDATEAELADGSFEFAPFDEDIHTAVERRVTELAGEAGARLHTGRSRNDQVVTDLRLWTKRELLEIAALIGRFQATLAARADQVGDAYLPGYTHLQQAQPVLLAHHLLAHGWALSRDVDRLLDAVVRTDVSPLGAGALAGSSLPLDPDGVAADLGFSERFENSIDAVS
;
A
#
# COMPACT_ATOMS: atom_id res chain seq x y z
N HIS A 1 13.34 -8.08 -1.13
CA HIS A 1 13.69 -9.07 -2.18
C HIS A 1 15.19 -9.37 -2.22
N VAL A 2 16.06 -8.36 -2.45
CA VAL A 2 17.52 -8.52 -2.49
C VAL A 2 18.07 -9.19 -1.22
N ALA A 3 17.70 -8.69 -0.04
CA ALA A 3 18.07 -9.30 1.23
C ALA A 3 17.65 -10.79 1.36
N MET A 4 16.51 -11.18 0.78
CA MET A 4 16.09 -12.59 0.73
C MET A 4 16.99 -13.39 -0.22
N LEU A 5 17.31 -12.87 -1.40
CA LEU A 5 18.21 -13.56 -2.35
C LEU A 5 19.58 -13.85 -1.71
N ALA A 6 20.12 -12.91 -0.93
CA ALA A 6 21.36 -13.12 -0.18
C ALA A 6 21.18 -14.18 0.92
N ARG A 7 20.12 -14.07 1.72
CA ARG A 7 19.78 -15.00 2.81
C ARG A 7 19.67 -16.46 2.35
N VAL A 8 19.11 -16.69 1.15
CA VAL A 8 18.97 -18.04 0.56
C VAL A 8 20.15 -18.45 -0.32
N GLY A 9 21.18 -17.60 -0.43
CA GLY A 9 22.43 -17.89 -1.14
C GLY A 9 22.35 -17.84 -2.66
N LEU A 10 21.36 -17.13 -3.23
CA LEU A 10 21.23 -16.93 -4.68
C LEU A 10 22.13 -15.79 -5.20
N ILE A 11 22.51 -14.85 -4.34
CA ILE A 11 23.50 -13.80 -4.62
C ILE A 11 24.47 -13.69 -3.45
N SER A 12 25.65 -13.11 -3.68
CA SER A 12 26.61 -12.83 -2.61
C SER A 12 26.19 -11.63 -1.77
N ASP A 13 26.65 -11.55 -0.51
CA ASP A 13 26.43 -10.37 0.34
C ASP A 13 27.02 -9.08 -0.29
N ALA A 14 28.11 -9.23 -1.06
CA ALA A 14 28.71 -8.11 -1.78
C ALA A 14 27.81 -7.59 -2.91
N ASP A 15 27.19 -8.49 -3.68
CA ASP A 15 26.22 -8.09 -4.71
C ASP A 15 24.98 -7.48 -4.07
N ALA A 16 24.47 -8.08 -2.98
CA ALA A 16 23.32 -7.58 -2.25
C ALA A 16 23.55 -6.14 -1.77
N GLY A 17 24.70 -5.88 -1.12
CA GLY A 17 25.06 -4.54 -0.66
C GLY A 17 25.22 -3.54 -1.80
N ALA A 18 25.77 -3.95 -2.95
CA ALA A 18 25.87 -3.08 -4.12
C ALA A 18 24.49 -2.69 -4.68
N ILE A 19 23.56 -3.64 -4.74
CA ILE A 19 22.18 -3.39 -5.20
C ILE A 19 21.43 -2.51 -4.21
N GLU A 20 21.57 -2.75 -2.90
CA GLU A 20 20.93 -1.94 -1.84
C GLU A 20 21.39 -0.48 -1.89
N LEU A 21 22.70 -0.23 -2.01
CA LEU A 21 23.22 1.13 -2.18
C LEU A 21 22.70 1.83 -3.44
N ALA A 22 22.54 1.06 -4.53
CA ALA A 22 21.97 1.59 -5.77
C ALA A 22 20.47 1.89 -5.65
N LEU A 23 19.72 1.07 -4.91
CA LEU A 23 18.31 1.32 -4.60
C LEU A 23 18.15 2.58 -3.74
N ASP A 24 18.97 2.75 -2.69
CA ASP A 24 18.95 3.94 -1.83
C ASP A 24 19.24 5.22 -2.63
N ALA A 25 20.23 5.16 -3.53
CA ALA A 25 20.55 6.29 -4.42
C ALA A 25 19.40 6.59 -5.38
N THR A 26 18.78 5.55 -5.96
CA THR A 26 17.63 5.69 -6.86
C THR A 26 16.43 6.29 -6.14
N GLU A 27 16.15 5.88 -4.91
CA GLU A 27 15.09 6.46 -4.07
C GLU A 27 15.35 7.93 -3.79
N ALA A 28 16.59 8.30 -3.45
CA ALA A 28 16.96 9.69 -3.18
C ALA A 28 16.71 10.60 -4.41
N GLU A 29 17.11 10.14 -5.61
CA GLU A 29 16.88 10.86 -6.86
C GLU A 29 15.38 11.01 -7.20
N LEU A 30 14.57 9.99 -6.89
CA LEU A 30 13.11 10.08 -7.06
C LEU A 30 12.49 11.07 -6.08
N ALA A 31 12.98 11.08 -4.83
CA ALA A 31 12.45 11.92 -3.76
C ALA A 31 12.78 13.40 -3.94
N ASP A 32 13.97 13.75 -4.41
CA ASP A 32 14.38 15.14 -4.66
C ASP A 32 14.05 15.65 -6.07
N GLY A 33 13.59 14.75 -6.94
CA GLY A 33 13.17 15.05 -8.31
C GLY A 33 14.31 15.12 -9.32
N SER A 34 15.53 14.68 -8.97
CA SER A 34 16.66 14.61 -9.89
C SER A 34 16.68 13.34 -10.76
N PHE A 35 15.79 12.37 -10.52
CA PHE A 35 15.71 11.15 -11.33
C PHE A 35 15.37 11.46 -12.79
N GLU A 36 16.24 11.02 -13.71
CA GLU A 36 16.03 11.18 -15.15
C GLU A 36 15.31 9.95 -15.73
N PHE A 37 14.03 10.13 -16.07
CA PHE A 37 13.26 9.13 -16.82
C PHE A 37 13.73 9.06 -18.27
N ALA A 38 13.92 7.84 -18.76
CA ALA A 38 14.34 7.58 -20.13
C ALA A 38 13.11 7.36 -21.04
N PRO A 39 13.18 7.71 -22.34
CA PRO A 39 12.06 7.49 -23.28
C PRO A 39 11.64 6.02 -23.47
N PHE A 40 12.50 5.08 -23.06
CA PHE A 40 12.28 3.65 -23.16
C PHE A 40 11.92 3.00 -21.81
N ASP A 41 11.73 3.79 -20.75
CA ASP A 41 11.12 3.30 -19.52
C ASP A 41 9.62 3.11 -19.78
N GLU A 42 9.16 1.86 -19.79
CA GLU A 42 7.76 1.50 -20.01
C GLU A 42 6.90 1.87 -18.80
N ASP A 43 7.44 1.62 -17.61
CA ASP A 43 6.80 1.85 -16.32
C ASP A 43 7.85 2.18 -15.23
N ILE A 44 7.36 2.48 -14.02
CA ILE A 44 8.22 2.81 -12.87
C ILE A 44 9.20 1.68 -12.53
N HIS A 45 8.82 0.43 -12.74
CA HIS A 45 9.65 -0.71 -12.40
C HIS A 45 10.83 -0.84 -13.37
N THR A 46 10.60 -0.64 -14.67
CA THR A 46 11.66 -0.59 -15.68
C THR A 46 12.61 0.58 -15.45
N ALA A 47 12.09 1.74 -15.04
CA ALA A 47 12.91 2.91 -14.71
C ALA A 47 13.83 2.63 -13.51
N VAL A 48 13.30 2.06 -12.43
CA VAL A 48 14.08 1.70 -11.24
C VAL A 48 15.09 0.59 -11.56
N GLU A 49 14.69 -0.46 -12.28
CA GLU A 49 15.60 -1.55 -12.66
C GLU A 49 16.75 -1.06 -13.55
N ARG A 50 16.46 -0.18 -14.51
CA ARG A 50 17.49 0.48 -15.32
C ARG A 50 18.46 1.25 -14.44
N ARG A 51 17.94 2.13 -13.58
CA ARG A 51 18.78 3.00 -12.75
C ARG A 51 19.66 2.20 -11.80
N VAL A 52 19.10 1.18 -11.15
CA VAL A 52 19.85 0.28 -10.28
C VAL A 52 20.94 -0.46 -11.05
N THR A 53 20.67 -0.89 -12.29
CA THR A 53 21.68 -1.55 -13.13
C THR A 53 22.80 -0.59 -13.55
N GLU A 54 22.48 0.67 -13.88
CA GLU A 54 23.49 1.71 -14.18
C GLU A 54 24.44 1.95 -12.99
N LEU A 55 23.93 1.89 -11.76
CA LEU A 55 24.68 2.17 -10.54
C LEU A 55 25.43 0.94 -9.99
N ALA A 56 24.80 -0.23 -9.97
CA ALA A 56 25.34 -1.47 -9.39
C ALA A 56 26.05 -2.38 -10.41
N GLY A 57 25.99 -2.06 -11.71
CA GLY A 57 26.61 -2.85 -12.78
C GLY A 57 26.04 -4.27 -12.85
N GLU A 58 26.92 -5.28 -12.94
CA GLU A 58 26.51 -6.68 -13.09
C GLU A 58 25.67 -7.19 -11.90
N ALA A 59 25.92 -6.68 -10.69
CA ALA A 59 25.11 -7.03 -9.52
C ALA A 59 23.66 -6.60 -9.71
N GLY A 60 23.41 -5.40 -10.27
CA GLY A 60 22.07 -4.87 -10.54
C GLY A 60 21.22 -5.78 -11.42
N ALA A 61 21.84 -6.45 -12.40
CA ALA A 61 21.16 -7.40 -13.26
C ALA A 61 20.64 -8.64 -12.51
N ARG A 62 21.12 -8.94 -11.30
CA ARG A 62 20.66 -10.07 -10.49
C ARG A 62 19.41 -9.75 -9.66
N LEU A 63 18.98 -8.48 -9.59
CA LEU A 63 17.82 -8.02 -8.82
C LEU A 63 16.51 -8.74 -9.21
N HIS A 64 16.36 -9.15 -10.47
CA HIS A 64 15.13 -9.80 -10.95
C HIS A 64 15.12 -11.32 -10.73
N THR A 65 16.14 -11.89 -10.07
CA THR A 65 16.26 -13.35 -9.92
C THR A 65 15.09 -13.92 -9.12
N GLY A 66 14.30 -14.80 -9.75
CA GLY A 66 13.14 -15.43 -9.10
C GLY A 66 11.94 -14.49 -8.88
N ARG A 67 11.96 -13.27 -9.42
CA ARG A 67 10.85 -12.32 -9.37
C ARG A 67 10.18 -12.21 -10.73
N SER A 68 8.88 -11.93 -10.75
CA SER A 68 8.14 -11.53 -11.95
C SER A 68 7.65 -10.09 -11.84
N ARG A 69 7.26 -9.49 -12.96
CA ARG A 69 6.53 -8.22 -12.88
C ARG A 69 5.14 -8.42 -12.24
N ASN A 70 4.53 -9.59 -12.41
CA ASN A 70 3.17 -9.85 -11.93
C ASN A 70 3.08 -9.81 -10.40
N ASP A 71 3.94 -10.54 -9.69
CA ASP A 71 3.95 -10.53 -8.23
C ASP A 71 4.52 -9.23 -7.67
N GLN A 72 5.45 -8.59 -8.37
CA GLN A 72 5.98 -7.27 -7.99
C GLN A 72 4.90 -6.17 -8.02
N VAL A 73 4.18 -6.01 -9.13
CA VAL A 73 3.15 -4.96 -9.30
C VAL A 73 2.08 -5.07 -8.22
N VAL A 74 1.61 -6.29 -7.95
CA VAL A 74 0.57 -6.51 -6.94
C VAL A 74 1.13 -6.26 -5.54
N THR A 75 2.41 -6.55 -5.29
CA THR A 75 3.07 -6.22 -4.00
C THR A 75 3.08 -4.72 -3.78
N ASP A 76 3.54 -3.96 -4.77
CA ASP A 76 3.65 -2.51 -4.69
C ASP A 76 2.27 -1.86 -4.49
N LEU A 77 1.26 -2.34 -5.23
CA LEU A 77 -0.12 -1.87 -5.09
C LEU A 77 -0.71 -2.17 -3.70
N ARG A 78 -0.44 -3.35 -3.13
CA ARG A 78 -0.95 -3.72 -1.79
C ARG A 78 -0.27 -2.90 -0.69
N LEU A 79 1.05 -2.70 -0.76
CA LEU A 79 1.78 -1.84 0.18
C LEU A 79 1.23 -0.41 0.15
N TRP A 80 1.07 0.15 -1.05
CA TRP A 80 0.49 1.48 -1.23
C TRP A 80 -0.95 1.54 -0.69
N THR A 81 -1.80 0.61 -1.10
CA THR A 81 -3.22 0.59 -0.71
C THR A 81 -3.39 0.45 0.80
N LYS A 82 -2.61 -0.42 1.45
CA LYS A 82 -2.62 -0.59 2.92
C LYS A 82 -2.33 0.73 3.63
N ARG A 83 -1.32 1.48 3.17
CA ARG A 83 -0.98 2.80 3.72
C ARG A 83 -2.11 3.80 3.52
N GLU A 84 -2.61 3.94 2.30
CA GLU A 84 -3.62 4.93 1.95
C GLU A 84 -4.97 4.67 2.65
N LEU A 85 -5.38 3.40 2.80
CA LEU A 85 -6.60 3.05 3.52
C LEU A 85 -6.55 3.52 4.98
N LEU A 86 -5.40 3.37 5.64
CA LEU A 86 -5.20 3.86 7.01
C LEU A 86 -5.19 5.38 7.08
N GLU A 87 -4.58 6.06 6.11
CA GLU A 87 -4.59 7.52 6.03
C GLU A 87 -6.01 8.08 5.84
N ILE A 88 -6.78 7.48 4.92
CA ILE A 88 -8.18 7.85 4.66
C ILE A 88 -9.04 7.60 5.91
N ALA A 89 -8.87 6.47 6.58
CA ALA A 89 -9.57 6.20 7.84
C ALA A 89 -9.27 7.28 8.90
N ALA A 90 -8.01 7.70 9.02
CA ALA A 90 -7.63 8.77 9.93
C ALA A 90 -8.22 10.15 9.54
N LEU A 91 -8.29 10.46 8.23
CA LEU A 91 -8.95 11.66 7.71
C LEU A 91 -10.45 11.68 8.03
N ILE A 92 -11.12 10.54 7.84
CA ILE A 92 -12.54 10.39 8.20
C ILE A 92 -12.72 10.58 9.71
N GLY A 93 -11.87 9.99 10.54
CA GLY A 93 -11.90 10.19 12.00
C GLY A 93 -11.77 11.67 12.40
N ARG A 94 -10.88 12.43 11.75
CA ARG A 94 -10.77 13.89 11.97
C ARG A 94 -12.03 14.64 11.55
N PHE A 95 -12.66 14.23 10.46
CA PHE A 95 -13.92 14.84 10.01
C PHE A 95 -15.07 14.53 10.98
N GLN A 96 -15.16 13.30 11.48
CA GLN A 96 -16.13 12.92 12.51
C GLN A 96 -15.94 13.73 13.80
N ALA A 97 -14.69 13.93 14.25
CA ALA A 97 -14.39 14.79 15.39
C ALA A 97 -14.85 16.24 15.16
N THR A 98 -14.74 16.74 13.92
CA THR A 98 -15.25 18.07 13.54
C THR A 98 -16.78 18.12 13.63
N LEU A 99 -17.48 17.09 13.11
CA LEU A 99 -18.94 16.99 13.21
C LEU A 99 -19.41 16.94 14.67
N ALA A 100 -18.73 16.16 15.52
CA ALA A 100 -19.02 16.07 16.95
C ALA A 100 -18.80 17.40 17.67
N ALA A 101 -17.66 18.06 17.46
CA ALA A 101 -17.39 19.36 18.04
C ALA A 101 -18.40 20.43 17.60
N ARG A 102 -18.86 20.38 16.34
CA ARG A 102 -19.96 21.25 15.87
C ARG A 102 -21.28 20.90 16.53
N ALA A 103 -21.59 19.62 16.70
CA ALA A 103 -22.79 19.19 17.41
C ALA A 103 -22.83 19.70 18.86
N ASP A 104 -21.69 19.75 19.55
CA ASP A 104 -21.60 20.32 20.90
C ASP A 104 -21.78 21.86 20.90
N GLN A 105 -21.26 22.55 19.88
CA GLN A 105 -21.29 24.03 19.79
C GLN A 105 -22.66 24.61 19.45
N VAL A 106 -23.53 23.86 18.78
CA VAL A 106 -24.83 24.38 18.28
C VAL A 106 -25.90 24.49 19.37
N GLY A 107 -25.67 23.93 20.57
CA GLY A 107 -26.62 23.97 21.69
C GLY A 107 -27.98 23.35 21.33
N ASP A 108 -29.06 24.00 21.76
CA ASP A 108 -30.44 23.53 21.55
C ASP A 108 -31.03 23.90 20.17
N ALA A 109 -30.19 24.31 19.21
CA ALA A 109 -30.64 24.64 17.87
C ALA A 109 -31.35 23.45 17.22
N TYR A 110 -32.54 23.70 16.66
CA TYR A 110 -33.33 22.71 15.95
C TYR A 110 -33.59 23.14 14.51
N LEU A 111 -33.84 22.15 13.66
CA LEU A 111 -34.20 22.30 12.26
C LEU A 111 -35.39 21.39 11.92
N PRO A 112 -36.13 21.64 10.83
CA PRO A 112 -37.16 20.72 10.38
C PRO A 112 -36.52 19.40 9.92
N GLY A 113 -36.89 18.27 10.52
CA GLY A 113 -36.56 16.95 10.01
C GLY A 113 -37.43 16.62 8.80
N TYR A 114 -36.85 15.94 7.80
CA TYR A 114 -37.52 15.65 6.54
C TYR A 114 -37.70 14.16 6.30
N THR A 115 -38.86 13.80 5.76
CA THR A 115 -39.14 12.47 5.17
C THR A 115 -39.85 12.71 3.84
N HIS A 116 -39.45 12.01 2.77
CA HIS A 116 -39.96 12.29 1.41
C HIS A 116 -39.84 13.78 1.01
N LEU A 117 -38.79 14.46 1.50
CA LEU A 117 -38.57 15.90 1.34
C LEU A 117 -39.72 16.79 1.86
N GLN A 118 -40.57 16.26 2.75
CA GLN A 118 -41.59 17.02 3.48
C GLN A 118 -41.20 17.16 4.94
N GLN A 119 -41.54 18.31 5.56
CA GLN A 119 -41.29 18.54 6.98
C GLN A 119 -42.11 17.56 7.81
N ALA A 120 -41.43 16.78 8.66
CA ALA A 120 -42.05 15.77 9.51
C ALA A 120 -42.12 16.23 10.96
N GLN A 121 -40.97 16.45 11.60
CA GLN A 121 -40.88 16.86 13.00
C GLN A 121 -39.61 17.68 13.24
N PRO A 122 -39.57 18.57 14.26
CA PRO A 122 -38.33 19.22 14.68
C PRO A 122 -37.27 18.20 15.10
N VAL A 123 -36.02 18.41 14.69
CA VAL A 123 -34.86 17.62 15.13
C VAL A 123 -33.74 18.57 15.57
N LEU A 124 -32.94 18.17 16.56
CA LEU A 124 -31.76 18.92 16.95
C LEU A 124 -30.76 18.97 15.79
N LEU A 125 -30.15 20.13 15.55
CA LEU A 125 -29.06 20.27 14.59
C LEU A 125 -27.89 19.34 14.97
N ALA A 126 -27.60 19.20 16.27
CA ALA A 126 -26.64 18.24 16.78
C ALA A 126 -26.96 16.80 16.34
N HIS A 127 -28.23 16.38 16.45
CA HIS A 127 -28.66 15.04 16.05
C HIS A 127 -28.47 14.80 14.53
N HIS A 128 -28.76 15.82 13.72
CA HIS A 128 -28.55 15.77 12.27
C HIS A 128 -27.07 15.67 11.90
N LEU A 129 -26.19 16.46 12.54
CA LEU A 129 -24.74 16.39 12.31
C LEU A 129 -24.16 15.03 12.70
N LEU A 130 -24.55 14.51 13.86
CA LEU A 130 -24.08 13.21 14.35
C LEU A 130 -24.58 12.04 13.49
N ALA A 131 -25.73 12.16 12.83
CA ALA A 131 -26.21 11.14 11.90
C ALA A 131 -25.20 10.87 10.77
N HIS A 132 -24.56 11.92 10.24
CA HIS A 132 -23.49 11.79 9.25
C HIS A 132 -22.20 11.22 9.86
N GLY A 133 -21.87 11.61 11.10
CA GLY A 133 -20.76 11.01 11.84
C GLY A 133 -20.89 9.50 11.97
N TRP A 134 -22.08 8.99 12.33
CA TRP A 134 -22.34 7.55 12.43
C TRP A 134 -22.32 6.82 11.08
N ALA A 135 -22.72 7.47 9.99
CA ALA A 135 -22.58 6.90 8.66
C ALA A 135 -21.10 6.66 8.33
N LEU A 136 -20.27 7.67 8.58
CA LEU A 136 -18.83 7.61 8.37
C LEU A 136 -18.13 6.58 9.26
N SER A 137 -18.61 6.33 10.50
CA SER A 137 -18.03 5.28 11.36
C SER A 137 -18.08 3.91 10.69
N ARG A 138 -19.20 3.58 10.06
CA ARG A 138 -19.35 2.31 9.34
C ARG A 138 -18.45 2.25 8.11
N ASP A 139 -18.14 3.39 7.51
CA ASP A 139 -17.20 3.44 6.37
C ASP A 139 -15.77 3.20 6.86
N VAL A 140 -15.39 3.72 8.03
CA VAL A 140 -14.11 3.38 8.69
C VAL A 140 -14.02 1.88 8.97
N ASP A 141 -15.07 1.25 9.51
CA ASP A 141 -15.07 -0.20 9.76
C ASP A 141 -14.77 -0.99 8.47
N ARG A 142 -15.38 -0.60 7.34
CA ARG A 142 -15.14 -1.23 6.04
C ARG A 142 -13.71 -1.01 5.52
N LEU A 143 -13.14 0.17 5.76
CA LEU A 143 -11.74 0.44 5.39
C LEU A 143 -10.78 -0.43 6.20
N LEU A 144 -11.02 -0.60 7.50
CA LEU A 144 -10.21 -1.46 8.36
C LEU A 144 -10.33 -2.95 7.96
N ASP A 145 -11.54 -3.40 7.60
CA ASP A 145 -11.75 -4.73 7.04
C ASP A 145 -11.02 -4.93 5.71
N ALA A 146 -10.89 -3.87 4.89
CA ALA A 146 -10.13 -3.91 3.64
C ALA A 146 -8.62 -3.99 3.91
N VAL A 147 -8.11 -3.23 4.89
CA VAL A 147 -6.70 -3.28 5.32
C VAL A 147 -6.28 -4.71 5.64
N VAL A 148 -7.09 -5.45 6.42
CA VAL A 148 -6.80 -6.85 6.78
C VAL A 148 -6.65 -7.75 5.54
N ARG A 149 -7.49 -7.56 4.51
CA ARG A 149 -7.46 -8.40 3.29
C ARG A 149 -6.33 -7.99 2.34
N THR A 150 -5.95 -6.72 2.35
CA THR A 150 -4.79 -6.20 1.61
C THR A 150 -3.48 -6.66 2.25
N ASP A 151 -3.49 -7.04 3.53
CA ASP A 151 -2.32 -7.38 4.33
C ASP A 151 -1.76 -8.80 4.12
N VAL A 152 -1.75 -9.24 2.86
CA VAL A 152 -1.18 -10.51 2.42
C VAL A 152 -0.16 -10.24 1.33
N SER A 153 1.10 -10.64 1.53
CA SER A 153 2.17 -10.43 0.57
C SER A 153 2.02 -11.36 -0.64
N PRO A 154 2.03 -10.85 -1.89
CA PRO A 154 2.04 -11.70 -3.08
C PRO A 154 3.48 -11.99 -3.57
N LEU A 155 4.50 -11.34 -3.01
CA LEU A 155 5.87 -11.41 -3.51
C LEU A 155 6.46 -12.82 -3.33
N GLY A 156 6.96 -13.41 -4.42
CA GLY A 156 7.41 -14.80 -4.47
C GLY A 156 6.45 -15.73 -5.21
N ALA A 157 5.26 -15.24 -5.60
CA ALA A 157 4.33 -15.97 -6.48
C ALA A 157 4.86 -16.08 -7.92
N GLY A 158 5.87 -15.27 -8.28
CA GLY A 158 6.45 -15.26 -9.62
C GLY A 158 5.42 -14.86 -10.68
N ALA A 159 5.55 -15.43 -11.87
CA ALA A 159 4.66 -15.06 -12.97
C ALA A 159 3.24 -15.64 -12.83
N LEU A 160 3.13 -16.84 -12.26
CA LEU A 160 1.87 -17.58 -12.13
C LEU A 160 2.01 -18.80 -11.21
N ALA A 161 3.05 -19.61 -11.40
CA ALA A 161 3.19 -20.95 -10.81
C ALA A 161 4.15 -21.01 -9.61
N GLY A 162 4.45 -19.87 -8.99
CA GLY A 162 5.51 -19.76 -7.98
C GLY A 162 6.90 -19.72 -8.60
N SER A 163 7.91 -19.92 -7.75
CA SER A 163 9.32 -20.01 -8.15
C SER A 163 9.86 -21.41 -7.90
N SER A 164 10.69 -21.92 -8.82
CA SER A 164 11.47 -23.14 -8.62
C SER A 164 12.78 -22.90 -7.86
N LEU A 165 13.15 -21.63 -7.65
CA LEU A 165 14.26 -21.25 -6.80
C LEU A 165 13.84 -21.34 -5.33
N PRO A 166 14.79 -21.59 -4.40
CA PRO A 166 14.50 -21.72 -2.98
C PRO A 166 14.27 -20.34 -2.33
N LEU A 167 13.24 -19.62 -2.77
CA LEU A 167 12.87 -18.32 -2.22
C LEU A 167 12.29 -18.50 -0.80
N ASP A 168 12.29 -17.42 -0.03
CA ASP A 168 11.70 -17.32 1.31
C ASP A 168 10.54 -16.30 1.30
N PRO A 169 9.33 -16.65 0.81
CA PRO A 169 8.20 -15.72 0.76
C PRO A 169 7.70 -15.29 2.15
N ASP A 170 7.79 -16.18 3.14
CA ASP A 170 7.43 -15.90 4.53
C ASP A 170 8.34 -14.81 5.12
N GLY A 171 9.66 -14.96 4.93
CA GLY A 171 10.63 -13.94 5.34
C GLY A 171 10.44 -12.61 4.62
N VAL A 172 10.12 -12.64 3.31
CA VAL A 172 9.85 -11.43 2.53
C VAL A 172 8.58 -10.73 2.99
N ALA A 173 7.52 -11.46 3.31
CA ALA A 173 6.29 -10.90 3.87
C ALA A 173 6.58 -10.17 5.18
N ALA A 174 7.34 -10.80 6.08
CA ALA A 174 7.76 -10.20 7.35
C ALA A 174 8.63 -8.94 7.15
N ASP A 175 9.62 -8.99 6.26
CA ASP A 175 10.50 -7.85 5.97
C ASP A 175 9.72 -6.62 5.46
N LEU A 176 8.67 -6.84 4.68
CA LEU A 176 7.80 -5.80 4.12
C LEU A 176 6.66 -5.37 5.06
N GLY A 177 6.52 -5.99 6.23
CA GLY A 177 5.47 -5.68 7.20
C GLY A 177 4.08 -6.17 6.81
N PHE A 178 4.00 -7.23 6.00
CA PHE A 178 2.77 -8.00 5.78
C PHE A 178 2.52 -8.97 6.93
N SER A 179 1.25 -9.27 7.21
CA SER A 179 0.89 -10.26 8.26
C SER A 179 1.14 -11.72 7.82
N GLU A 180 1.00 -12.00 6.53
CA GLU A 180 1.18 -13.34 5.96
C GLU A 180 1.60 -13.28 4.48
N ARG A 181 2.10 -14.41 3.95
CA ARG A 181 2.31 -14.60 2.51
C ARG A 181 1.03 -15.12 1.83
N PHE A 182 0.97 -15.00 0.51
CA PHE A 182 -0.03 -15.67 -0.31
C PHE A 182 0.01 -17.19 -0.13
N GLU A 183 -1.13 -17.87 -0.30
CA GLU A 183 -1.24 -19.34 -0.24
C GLU A 183 -1.37 -20.01 -1.62
N ASN A 184 -1.74 -19.25 -2.65
CA ASN A 184 -1.82 -19.74 -4.02
C ASN A 184 -1.24 -18.70 -4.98
N SER A 185 -0.24 -19.11 -5.77
CA SER A 185 0.49 -18.18 -6.64
C SER A 185 -0.35 -17.67 -7.81
N ILE A 186 -1.32 -18.45 -8.29
CA ILE A 186 -2.21 -18.04 -9.38
C ILE A 186 -3.15 -16.95 -8.89
N ASP A 187 -3.79 -17.17 -7.73
CA ASP A 187 -4.66 -16.19 -7.07
C ASP A 187 -3.91 -14.90 -6.73
N ALA A 188 -2.67 -15.01 -6.26
CA ALA A 188 -1.87 -13.86 -5.86
C ALA A 188 -1.57 -12.87 -6.99
N VAL A 189 -1.62 -13.33 -8.25
CA VAL A 189 -1.16 -12.56 -9.42
C VAL A 189 -2.21 -12.43 -10.54
N SER A 190 -3.46 -12.84 -10.29
CA SER A 190 -4.57 -12.81 -11.26
C SER A 190 -5.53 -11.63 -11.08
#